data_AF-A0A6A3FTE4-F1
#
_entry.id   AF-A0A6A3FTE4-F1
#
_cell.length_a   1.000
_cell.length_b   1.000
_cell.length_c   1.000
_cell.angle_alpha   90.00
_cell.angle_beta   90.00
_cell.angle_gamma   90.00
#
_symmetry.space_group_name_H-M   'P 1'
#
loop_
_entity.id
_entity.type
_entity.pdbx_description
1 polymer ?
#
loop_
_entity_poly.entity_id
_entity_poly.type
_entity_poly.pdbx_seq_one_letter_code
_entity_poly.pdbx_strand_id
1 'polypeptide(L)'
;MFIFCAVPGAGSVFAVDIHINQTVDHLKKQIKETKSNTLQFDADLLKLYFARDGGAWLNSSDDDIKALKRREVPDRIKNLMLEQMLLDETAKLNDDGYFGKNFSPGDHGIHVLVGMPEDPKEVLHYKSECCTVCWVLLSGATLGYRL
;
A
#
# COMPACT_ATOMS: atom_id res chain seq x y z
N MET A 1 13.97 7.83 -5.17
CA MET A 1 14.58 6.52 -4.89
C MET A 1 13.55 5.45 -5.18
N PHE A 2 13.97 4.31 -5.72
CA PHE A 2 13.05 3.23 -6.05
C PHE A 2 12.83 2.25 -4.90
N ILE A 3 11.57 2.02 -4.58
CA ILE A 3 11.12 0.91 -3.72
C ILE A 3 10.41 -0.09 -4.62
N PHE A 4 10.86 -1.34 -4.60
CA PHE A 4 10.22 -2.42 -5.33
C PHE A 4 9.12 -3.05 -4.48
N CYS A 5 7.91 -3.04 -5.02
CA CYS A 5 6.70 -3.53 -4.38
C CYS A 5 6.22 -4.79 -5.10
N ALA A 6 5.67 -5.74 -4.35
CA ALA A 6 4.96 -6.90 -4.89
C ALA A 6 3.53 -6.92 -4.35
N VAL A 7 2.56 -7.28 -5.20
CA VAL A 7 1.15 -7.48 -4.80
C VAL A 7 0.85 -8.97 -4.86
N PRO A 8 0.80 -9.66 -3.71
CA PRO A 8 0.41 -11.07 -3.64
C PRO A 8 -1.00 -11.28 -4.23
N GLY A 9 -1.21 -12.40 -4.92
CA GLY A 9 -2.46 -12.73 -5.62
C GLY A 9 -2.67 -12.01 -6.96
N ALA A 10 -2.18 -10.77 -7.13
CA ALA A 10 -2.22 -10.08 -8.43
C ALA A 10 -1.07 -10.48 -9.36
N GLY A 11 0.03 -10.99 -8.80
CA GLY A 11 1.24 -11.38 -9.52
C GLY A 11 2.00 -10.24 -10.16
N SER A 12 1.90 -9.05 -9.56
CA SER A 12 2.57 -7.85 -10.03
C SER A 12 3.74 -7.49 -9.13
N VAL A 13 4.90 -7.24 -9.74
CA VAL A 13 6.06 -6.58 -9.12
C VAL A 13 6.32 -5.29 -9.89
N PHE A 14 6.59 -4.19 -9.19
CA PHE A 14 6.79 -2.88 -9.80
C PHE A 14 7.65 -1.99 -8.93
N ALA A 15 8.31 -1.01 -9.56
CA ALA A 15 9.06 0.01 -8.86
C ALA A 15 8.16 1.23 -8.57
N VAL A 16 8.38 1.85 -7.43
CA VAL A 16 7.76 3.12 -7.03
C VAL A 16 8.87 4.11 -6.75
N ASP A 17 8.82 5.29 -7.37
CA ASP A 17 9.75 6.38 -7.07
C ASP A 17 9.20 7.22 -5.91
N ILE A 18 9.98 7.30 -4.83
CA ILE A 18 9.66 8.07 -3.63
C ILE A 18 10.94 8.60 -2.98
N HIS A 19 10.81 9.70 -2.26
CA HIS A 19 11.91 10.26 -1.48
C HIS A 19 11.96 9.62 -0.08
N ILE A 20 13.16 9.28 0.41
CA ILE A 20 13.35 8.50 1.65
C ILE A 20 12.88 9.22 2.92
N ASN A 21 12.75 10.55 2.89
CA ASN A 21 12.24 11.35 4.01
C ASN A 21 10.71 11.38 4.11
N GLN A 22 10.01 10.77 3.15
CA GLN A 22 8.56 10.68 3.13
C GLN A 22 8.06 9.64 4.12
N THR A 23 6.75 9.67 4.39
CA THR A 23 6.11 8.69 5.28
C THR A 23 5.60 7.46 4.53
N VAL A 24 5.22 6.44 5.27
CA VAL A 24 4.52 5.27 4.74
C VAL A 24 3.18 5.64 4.10
N ASP A 25 2.45 6.63 4.62
CA ASP A 25 1.25 7.17 3.97
C ASP A 25 1.55 7.70 2.55
N HIS A 26 2.63 8.45 2.38
CA HIS A 26 3.05 8.91 1.05
C HIS A 26 3.40 7.72 0.13
N LEU A 27 4.00 6.66 0.67
CA LEU A 27 4.26 5.44 -0.10
C LEU A 27 2.97 4.77 -0.58
N LYS A 28 1.92 4.69 0.26
CA LYS A 28 0.60 4.18 -0.16
C LYS A 28 0.04 4.97 -1.34
N LYS A 29 0.11 6.30 -1.28
CA LYS A 29 -0.33 7.20 -2.37
C LYS A 29 0.46 6.95 -3.66
N GLN A 30 1.79 6.88 -3.59
CA GLN A 30 2.63 6.61 -4.76
C GLN A 30 2.36 5.23 -5.39
N ILE A 31 2.10 4.20 -4.56
CA ILE A 31 1.71 2.86 -5.05
C ILE A 31 0.39 2.94 -5.83
N LYS A 32 -0.61 3.60 -5.24
CA LYS A 32 -1.92 3.80 -5.86
C LYS A 32 -1.81 4.57 -7.18
N GLU A 33 -1.03 5.63 -7.24
CA GLU A 33 -0.79 6.39 -8.47
C GLU A 33 -0.13 5.53 -9.55
N THR A 34 0.92 4.79 -9.18
CA THR A 34 1.65 3.88 -10.07
C THR A 34 0.77 2.75 -10.61
N LYS A 35 -0.24 2.31 -9.84
CA LYS A 35 -1.15 1.21 -10.18
C LYS A 35 -2.61 1.63 -10.24
N SER A 36 -2.88 2.87 -10.64
CA SER A 36 -4.23 3.47 -10.61
C SER A 36 -5.27 2.71 -11.41
N ASN A 37 -4.88 2.08 -12.52
CA ASN A 37 -5.76 1.25 -13.35
C ASN A 37 -6.10 -0.12 -12.71
N THR A 38 -5.26 -0.61 -11.80
CA THR A 38 -5.38 -1.94 -11.17
C THR A 38 -5.98 -1.84 -9.77
N LEU A 39 -5.54 -0.86 -8.99
CA LEU A 39 -6.05 -0.57 -7.66
C LEU A 39 -7.14 0.49 -7.81
N GLN A 40 -8.42 0.11 -7.69
CA GLN A 40 -9.57 1.04 -7.85
C GLN A 40 -10.14 1.57 -6.53
N PHE A 41 -9.51 1.24 -5.41
CA PHE A 41 -9.88 1.65 -4.06
C PHE A 41 -8.83 2.62 -3.50
N ASP A 42 -9.16 3.31 -2.42
CA ASP A 42 -8.35 4.40 -1.91
C ASP A 42 -7.04 3.91 -1.28
N ALA A 43 -6.04 4.80 -1.30
CA ALA A 43 -4.68 4.43 -0.90
C ALA A 43 -4.59 4.02 0.57
N ASP A 44 -5.44 4.57 1.43
CA ASP A 44 -5.53 4.28 2.85
C ASP A 44 -5.91 2.83 3.15
N LEU A 45 -6.71 2.20 2.30
CA LEU A 45 -7.11 0.80 2.38
C LEU A 45 -5.96 -0.18 2.06
N LEU A 46 -4.83 0.30 1.52
CA LEU A 46 -3.66 -0.54 1.31
C LEU A 46 -3.01 -0.90 2.65
N LYS A 47 -2.70 -2.19 2.84
CA LYS A 47 -1.87 -2.67 3.94
C LYS A 47 -0.46 -2.91 3.42
N LEU A 48 0.53 -2.24 3.98
CA LEU A 48 1.93 -2.39 3.56
C LEU A 48 2.70 -3.22 4.60
N TYR A 49 3.51 -4.15 4.13
CA TYR A 49 4.34 -5.01 4.97
C TYR A 49 5.78 -5.01 4.44
N PHE A 50 6.77 -5.20 5.32
CA PHE A 50 8.13 -5.43 4.83
C PHE A 50 8.23 -6.77 4.12
N ALA A 51 8.89 -6.76 2.96
CA ALA A 51 9.32 -7.97 2.29
C ALA A 51 10.71 -8.40 2.79
N ARG A 52 10.90 -8.46 4.13
CA ARG A 52 12.15 -8.93 4.74
C ARG A 52 11.90 -10.09 5.67
N ASP A 53 12.74 -11.10 5.55
CA ASP A 53 12.72 -12.30 6.38
C ASP A 53 14.12 -12.51 6.95
N GLY A 54 14.23 -12.69 8.27
CA GLY A 54 15.53 -12.79 8.95
C GLY A 54 16.47 -11.59 8.73
N GLY A 55 15.92 -10.40 8.41
CA GLY A 55 16.69 -9.18 8.14
C GLY A 55 17.16 -9.00 6.69
N ALA A 56 16.86 -9.95 5.80
CA ALA A 56 17.18 -9.85 4.37
C ALA A 56 15.92 -9.61 3.53
N TRP A 57 16.04 -8.75 2.51
CA TRP A 57 14.96 -8.52 1.54
C TRP A 57 14.72 -9.77 0.70
N LEU A 58 13.45 -10.01 0.33
CA LEU A 58 13.11 -11.02 -0.67
C LEU A 58 13.75 -10.67 -2.00
N ASN A 59 14.27 -11.64 -2.74
CA ASN A 59 14.83 -11.40 -4.06
C ASN A 59 13.82 -11.71 -5.16
N SER A 60 13.84 -10.97 -6.27
CA SER A 60 12.99 -11.26 -7.42
C SER A 60 13.22 -12.66 -8.03
N SER A 61 14.37 -13.27 -7.74
CA SER A 61 14.76 -14.63 -8.13
C SER A 61 14.28 -15.71 -7.16
N ASP A 62 13.76 -15.33 -5.99
CA ASP A 62 13.21 -16.27 -5.02
C ASP A 62 12.01 -17.00 -5.62
N ASP A 63 11.89 -18.29 -5.34
CA ASP A 63 10.77 -19.09 -5.85
C ASP A 63 9.44 -18.61 -5.31
N ASP A 64 9.41 -18.04 -4.10
CA ASP A 64 8.22 -17.39 -3.55
C ASP A 64 7.77 -16.21 -4.40
N ILE A 65 8.71 -15.34 -4.83
CA ILE A 65 8.39 -14.19 -5.68
C ILE A 65 7.99 -14.63 -7.09
N LYS A 66 8.59 -15.70 -7.62
CA LYS A 66 8.14 -16.32 -8.87
C LYS A 66 6.73 -16.90 -8.74
N ALA A 67 6.39 -17.51 -7.60
CA ALA A 67 5.05 -18.01 -7.30
C ALA A 67 4.03 -16.87 -7.26
N LEU A 68 4.38 -15.73 -6.68
CA LEU A 68 3.53 -14.53 -6.73
C LEU A 68 3.16 -14.18 -8.17
N LYS A 69 4.12 -14.17 -9.10
CA LYS A 69 3.87 -13.89 -10.53
C LYS A 69 2.91 -14.90 -11.18
N ARG A 70 2.84 -16.13 -10.67
CA ARG A 70 1.85 -17.16 -11.07
C ARG A 70 0.52 -17.04 -10.32
N ARG A 71 0.34 -16.00 -9.50
CA ARG A 71 -0.82 -15.75 -8.63
C ARG A 71 -1.00 -16.78 -7.52
N GLU A 72 0.08 -17.49 -7.18
CA GLU A 72 0.16 -18.36 -6.02
C GLU A 72 0.71 -17.54 -4.85
N VAL A 73 0.18 -17.73 -3.63
CA VAL A 73 0.70 -17.06 -2.43
C VAL A 73 1.30 -18.12 -1.49
N PRO A 74 2.64 -18.27 -1.48
CA PRO A 74 3.34 -19.20 -0.59
C PRO A 74 3.14 -18.85 0.88
N ASP A 75 3.21 -19.85 1.76
CA ASP A 75 3.03 -19.65 3.20
C ASP A 75 4.08 -18.71 3.80
N ARG A 76 5.30 -18.71 3.25
CA ARG A 76 6.34 -17.74 3.63
C ARG A 76 5.89 -16.30 3.39
N ILE A 77 5.22 -16.01 2.28
CA ILE A 77 4.67 -14.68 2.01
C ILE A 77 3.52 -14.36 2.96
N LYS A 78 2.62 -15.33 3.23
CA LYS A 78 1.52 -15.13 4.20
C LYS A 78 2.03 -14.77 5.59
N ASN A 79 3.09 -15.44 6.05
CA ASN A 79 3.70 -15.19 7.36
C ASN A 79 4.34 -13.80 7.47
N LEU A 80 4.72 -13.19 6.34
CA LEU A 80 5.21 -11.81 6.28
C LEU A 80 4.07 -10.77 6.21
N MET A 81 2.83 -11.19 5.96
CA MET A 81 1.64 -10.35 5.87
C MET A 81 0.73 -10.45 7.09
N LEU A 82 1.32 -10.67 8.27
CA LEU A 82 0.60 -10.66 9.54
C LEU A 82 0.48 -9.22 10.07
N GLU A 83 -0.58 -8.92 10.83
CA GLU A 83 -0.86 -7.56 11.35
C GLU A 83 0.32 -6.94 12.11
N GLN A 84 1.06 -7.75 12.87
CA GLN A 84 2.25 -7.30 13.60
C GLN A 84 3.41 -6.84 12.70
N MET A 85 3.38 -7.18 11.41
CA MET A 85 4.37 -6.78 10.40
C MET A 85 3.90 -5.56 9.57
N LEU A 86 2.73 -5.00 9.90
CA LEU A 86 2.17 -3.85 9.21
C LEU A 86 3.04 -2.62 9.43
N LEU A 87 3.26 -1.84 8.37
CA LEU A 87 3.97 -0.58 8.44
C LEU A 87 3.06 0.52 9.00
N ASP A 88 3.51 1.21 10.06
CA ASP A 88 2.85 2.41 10.59
C ASP A 88 2.87 3.55 9.54
N GLU A 89 1.70 4.08 9.20
CA GLU A 89 1.52 5.14 8.21
C GLU A 89 2.23 6.46 8.57
N THR A 90 2.41 6.72 9.87
CA THR A 90 2.99 7.94 10.42
C THR A 90 4.52 7.92 10.42
N ALA A 91 5.12 6.74 10.31
CA ALA A 91 6.56 6.58 10.32
C ALA A 91 7.20 7.07 9.02
N LYS A 92 8.44 7.58 9.12
CA LYS A 92 9.22 7.95 7.96
C LYS A 92 9.97 6.74 7.42
N LEU A 93 10.11 6.70 6.10
CA LEU A 93 10.83 5.62 5.44
C LEU A 93 12.30 5.58 5.86
N ASN A 94 12.91 6.74 6.16
CA ASN A 94 14.29 6.85 6.64
C ASN A 94 14.50 6.56 8.14
N ASP A 95 13.44 6.22 8.89
CA ASP A 95 13.60 5.81 10.27
C ASP A 95 14.36 4.48 10.35
N ASP A 96 15.18 4.30 11.40
CA ASP A 96 16.07 3.14 11.53
C ASP A 96 15.30 1.81 11.67
N GLY A 97 14.06 1.86 12.17
CA GLY A 97 13.15 0.70 12.20
C GLY A 97 12.59 0.31 10.82
N TYR A 98 12.74 1.21 9.84
CA TYR A 98 12.20 1.08 8.49
C TYR A 98 13.31 0.73 7.50
N PHE A 99 13.57 1.60 6.53
CA PHE A 99 14.64 1.44 5.55
C PHE A 99 15.95 2.04 6.06
N GLY A 100 15.88 3.00 6.99
CA GLY A 100 17.01 3.74 7.50
C GLY A 100 17.52 4.83 6.53
N LYS A 101 18.32 5.75 7.06
CA LYS A 101 18.83 6.91 6.31
C LYS A 101 19.77 6.55 5.15
N ASN A 102 20.43 5.40 5.26
CA ASN A 102 21.41 4.90 4.29
C ASN A 102 20.82 3.80 3.39
N PHE A 103 19.50 3.74 3.28
CA PHE A 103 18.86 2.76 2.42
C PHE A 103 19.36 2.88 0.98
N SER A 104 19.84 1.75 0.47
CA SER A 104 20.18 1.59 -0.93
C SER A 104 19.36 0.39 -1.44
N PRO A 105 18.51 0.58 -2.46
CA PRO A 105 17.78 -0.50 -3.07
C PRO A 105 18.82 -1.34 -3.83
N GLY A 106 19.30 -2.40 -3.18
CA GLY A 106 20.22 -3.35 -3.77
C GLY A 106 19.62 -4.04 -4.99
N ASP A 107 20.44 -4.82 -5.69
CA ASP A 107 20.01 -5.47 -6.92
C ASP A 107 18.85 -6.45 -6.68
N HIS A 108 17.75 -6.20 -7.39
CA HIS A 108 16.59 -7.10 -7.47
C HIS A 108 15.86 -7.41 -6.15
N GLY A 109 16.08 -6.61 -5.10
CA GLY A 109 15.36 -6.74 -3.84
C GLY A 109 13.89 -6.31 -3.97
N ILE A 110 12.97 -7.10 -3.42
CA ILE A 110 11.59 -6.72 -3.14
C ILE A 110 11.56 -6.20 -1.71
N HIS A 111 10.98 -5.01 -1.54
CA HIS A 111 11.08 -4.24 -0.32
C HIS A 111 9.76 -4.20 0.44
N VAL A 112 8.65 -4.16 -0.30
CA VAL A 112 7.30 -4.03 0.26
C VAL A 112 6.36 -5.07 -0.35
N LEU A 113 5.59 -5.74 0.50
CA LEU A 113 4.42 -6.51 0.12
C LEU A 113 3.18 -5.63 0.29
N VAL A 114 2.37 -5.56 -0.76
CA VAL A 114 1.15 -4.75 -0.82
C VAL A 114 -0.06 -5.65 -0.64
N GLY A 115 -0.68 -5.58 0.54
CA GLY A 115 -1.96 -6.21 0.84
C GLY A 115 -3.12 -5.36 0.32
N MET A 116 -4.03 -6.02 -0.39
CA MET A 116 -5.31 -5.44 -0.80
C MET A 116 -6.36 -5.68 0.30
N PRO A 117 -7.38 -4.83 0.43
CA PRO A 117 -8.49 -5.07 1.34
C PRO A 117 -9.20 -6.36 0.96
N GLU A 118 -9.49 -7.21 1.95
CA GLU A 118 -10.13 -8.51 1.75
C GLU A 118 -11.65 -8.39 1.66
N ASP A 119 -12.25 -7.42 2.36
CA ASP A 119 -13.69 -7.21 2.36
C ASP A 119 -14.09 -6.12 1.35
N PRO A 120 -14.91 -6.44 0.33
CA PRO A 120 -15.51 -5.45 -0.56
C PRO A 120 -16.25 -4.33 0.18
N LYS A 121 -16.73 -4.57 1.40
CA LYS A 121 -17.41 -3.57 2.23
C LYS A 121 -16.47 -2.47 2.72
N GLU A 122 -15.19 -2.75 2.96
CA GLU A 122 -14.20 -1.70 3.28
C GLU A 122 -14.09 -0.70 2.13
N VAL A 123 -14.13 -1.20 0.89
CA VAL A 123 -14.11 -0.38 -0.33
C VAL A 123 -15.42 0.40 -0.53
N LEU A 124 -16.57 -0.19 -0.18
CA LEU A 124 -17.89 0.43 -0.34
C LEU A 124 -18.22 1.45 0.75
N HIS A 125 -17.88 1.17 2.02
CA HIS A 125 -18.12 2.07 3.14
C HIS A 125 -17.34 3.38 2.97
N TYR A 126 -16.07 3.29 2.58
CA TYR A 126 -15.24 4.45 2.27
C TYR A 126 -15.85 5.36 1.19
N LYS A 127 -16.38 4.78 0.09
CA LYS A 127 -17.06 5.56 -0.95
C LYS A 127 -18.32 6.26 -0.46
N SER A 128 -19.06 5.63 0.46
CA SER A 128 -20.29 6.21 1.03
C SER A 128 -20.03 7.39 1.97
N GLU A 129 -18.88 7.42 2.66
CA GLU A 129 -18.49 8.54 3.51
C GLU A 129 -18.16 9.79 2.69
N CYS A 130 -17.51 9.65 1.52
CA CYS A 130 -17.22 10.78 0.64
C CYS A 130 -18.47 11.32 -0.10
N CYS A 131 -19.45 10.46 -0.42
CA CYS A 131 -20.72 10.88 -1.03
C CYS A 131 -21.68 11.58 -0.03
N THR A 132 -21.62 11.26 1.26
CA THR A 132 -22.53 11.86 2.26
C THR A 132 -22.20 13.33 2.52
N VAL A 133 -20.92 13.71 2.47
CA VAL A 133 -20.51 15.13 2.61
C VAL A 133 -20.94 15.97 1.40
N CYS A 134 -21.02 15.36 0.21
CA CYS A 134 -21.42 16.04 -1.02
C CYS A 134 -22.94 16.28 -1.08
N TRP A 135 -23.77 15.36 -0.58
CA TRP A 135 -25.24 15.57 -0.52
C TRP A 135 -25.65 16.66 0.47
N VAL A 136 -25.01 16.74 1.64
CA VAL A 136 -25.33 17.81 2.62
C VAL A 136 -24.94 19.20 2.11
N LEU A 137 -23.90 19.30 1.27
CA LEU A 137 -23.45 20.58 0.69
C LEU A 137 -24.14 20.95 -0.63
N LEU A 138 -24.71 19.99 -1.36
CA LEU A 138 -25.38 20.23 -2.65
C LEU A 138 -26.91 20.28 -2.58
N SER A 139 -27.55 19.92 -1.46
CA SER A 139 -29.02 19.81 -1.37
C SER A 139 -29.77 20.90 -0.60
N GLY A 140 -29.21 22.07 -0.29
CA GLY A 140 -30.05 23.05 0.43
C GLY A 140 -29.52 24.44 0.75
N ALA A 141 -29.03 25.17 -0.25
CA ALA A 141 -29.31 26.60 -0.29
C ALA A 141 -30.77 26.80 -0.75
N THR A 142 -31.44 27.84 -0.23
CA THR A 142 -32.88 28.23 -0.33
C THR A 142 -33.76 27.58 0.76
N LEU A 143 -34.40 28.29 1.68
CA LEU A 143 -35.06 29.60 1.61
C LEU A 143 -34.68 30.52 2.79
N GLY A 144 -34.40 31.80 2.50
CA GLY A 144 -34.82 32.87 3.40
C GLY A 144 -36.34 33.02 3.34
N TYR A 145 -37.00 33.44 4.42
CA TYR A 145 -37.77 34.68 4.58
C TYR A 145 -38.36 34.73 6.00
N ARG A 146 -38.35 35.95 6.51
CA ARG A 146 -38.89 36.50 7.76
C ARG A 146 -40.41 36.27 7.91
N LEU A 147 -40.87 36.02 9.13
CA LEU A 147 -41.93 36.76 9.84
C LEU A 147 -41.67 36.65 11.35
#